data_AF-A0A348N364-F1
#
_entry.id   AF-A0A348N364-F1
#
_cell.length_a   1.000
_cell.length_b   1.000
_cell.length_c   1.000
_cell.angle_alpha   90.00
_cell.angle_beta   90.00
_cell.angle_gamma   90.00
#
_symmetry.space_group_name_H-M   'P 1'
#
loop_
_entity.id
_entity.type
_entity.pdbx_description
1 polymer ?
#
loop_
_entity_poly.entity_id
_entity_poly.type
_entity_poly.pdbx_seq_one_letter_code
_entity_poly.pdbx_strand_id
1 'polypeptide(L)'
;MANRVMKILSLFLSLNVLVACSDNSDMSETSAQDERVRQLAQPAPDDIETVIKQAEAALAEADKLGFEWSITQPLLKEAYTEYKAGNEEQAKSLFLEVRHQSMLAIEQAHYAEKHWQLLIPVIE
;
A
#
# COMPACT_ATOMS: atom_id res chain seq x y z
N MET A 1 -47.98 5.33 -30.51
CA MET A 1 -48.42 4.04 -29.93
C MET A 1 -47.19 3.18 -29.72
N ALA A 2 -46.80 2.95 -28.47
CA ALA A 2 -45.89 1.87 -28.07
C ALA A 2 -46.17 1.56 -26.59
N ASN A 3 -46.08 0.28 -26.27
CA ASN A 3 -46.86 -0.44 -25.28
C ASN A 3 -46.47 -0.24 -23.82
N ARG A 4 -47.49 -0.48 -22.97
CA ARG A 4 -47.41 -0.71 -21.52
C ARG A 4 -46.63 -1.99 -21.21
N VAL A 5 -45.62 -1.89 -20.35
CA VAL A 5 -44.96 -2.95 -19.56
C VAL A 5 -44.34 -2.20 -18.37
N MET A 6 -44.44 -2.52 -17.09
CA MET A 6 -45.11 -3.53 -16.28
C MET A 6 -44.98 -3.01 -14.85
N LYS A 7 -46.07 -2.99 -14.07
CA LYS A 7 -46.06 -2.69 -12.64
C LYS A 7 -45.43 -3.87 -11.89
N ILE A 8 -44.30 -3.69 -11.19
CA ILE A 8 -43.88 -4.53 -10.06
C ILE A 8 -43.05 -3.63 -9.12
N LEU A 9 -43.71 -2.99 -8.15
CA LEU A 9 -43.71 -3.40 -6.74
C LEU A 9 -42.49 -2.84 -5.98
N SER A 10 -42.53 -1.54 -5.68
CA SER A 10 -41.77 -0.97 -4.56
C SER A 10 -42.37 -1.52 -3.26
N LEU A 11 -41.69 -2.48 -2.64
CA LEU A 11 -41.92 -2.84 -1.24
C LEU A 11 -40.61 -2.62 -0.49
N PHE A 12 -40.52 -1.47 0.17
CA PHE A 12 -39.62 -1.27 1.30
C PHE A 12 -39.99 -2.29 2.38
N LEU A 13 -39.10 -3.25 2.64
CA LEU A 13 -39.19 -4.09 3.84
C LEU A 13 -37.84 -4.06 4.58
N SER A 14 -37.83 -3.19 5.58
CA SER A 14 -36.87 -3.11 6.67
C SER A 14 -36.76 -4.42 7.45
N LEU A 15 -35.53 -4.90 7.67
CA LEU A 15 -35.14 -5.55 8.93
C LEU A 15 -33.60 -5.65 9.03
N ASN A 16 -32.96 -4.67 9.67
CA ASN A 16 -31.59 -4.79 10.17
C ASN A 16 -31.65 -4.76 11.69
N VAL A 17 -31.68 -5.93 12.32
CA VAL A 17 -31.57 -6.07 13.78
C VAL A 17 -30.82 -7.37 14.11
N LEU A 18 -29.58 -7.18 14.61
CA LEU A 18 -28.78 -8.03 15.52
C LEU A 18 -28.26 -9.37 14.93
N VAL A 19 -27.04 -9.82 15.17
CA VAL A 19 -26.29 -9.90 16.43
C VAL A 19 -24.78 -9.89 16.13
N ALA A 20 -24.05 -9.14 16.95
CA ALA A 20 -22.60 -9.15 17.03
C ALA A 20 -22.07 -10.49 17.56
N CYS A 21 -21.22 -11.16 16.80
CA CYS A 21 -20.28 -12.13 17.35
C CYS A 21 -19.08 -11.34 17.87
N SER A 22 -19.11 -11.05 19.17
CA SER A 22 -17.96 -10.58 19.94
C SER A 22 -17.02 -11.76 20.14
N ASP A 23 -16.03 -11.91 19.26
CA ASP A 23 -14.83 -12.65 19.57
C ASP A 23 -13.70 -11.62 19.76
N ASN A 24 -13.41 -11.34 21.03
CA ASN A 24 -12.32 -10.45 21.42
C ASN A 24 -11.01 -11.22 21.26
N SER A 25 -10.46 -11.20 20.05
CA SER A 25 -9.04 -11.42 19.81
C SER A 25 -8.42 -10.08 19.41
N ASP A 26 -7.29 -9.75 20.01
CA ASP A 26 -6.59 -8.47 19.94
C ASP A 26 -6.44 -7.92 18.50
N MET A 27 -7.34 -7.00 18.12
CA MET A 27 -7.27 -6.23 16.87
C MET A 27 -6.51 -4.92 17.10
N SER A 28 -5.28 -4.98 17.59
CA SER A 28 -4.40 -3.79 17.63
C SER A 28 -3.63 -3.63 16.32
N GLU A 29 -3.33 -4.72 15.61
CA GLU A 29 -2.45 -4.72 14.43
C GLU A 29 -3.13 -4.37 13.11
N THR A 30 -4.44 -4.54 12.98
CA THR A 30 -5.20 -4.12 11.79
C THR A 30 -5.01 -2.62 11.53
N SER A 31 -4.87 -1.83 12.59
CA SER A 31 -4.68 -0.38 12.49
C SER A 31 -3.36 0.02 11.79
N ALA A 32 -2.27 -0.72 12.01
CA ALA A 32 -0.96 -0.41 11.43
C ALA A 32 -0.83 -0.85 9.98
N GLN A 33 -1.43 -2.00 9.61
CA GLN A 33 -1.49 -2.43 8.21
C GLN A 33 -2.39 -1.49 7.40
N ASP A 34 -3.55 -1.12 7.95
CA ASP A 34 -4.50 -0.22 7.30
C ASP A 34 -3.91 1.19 7.11
N GLU A 35 -3.06 1.65 8.04
CA GLU A 35 -2.34 2.93 7.89
C GLU A 35 -1.25 2.90 6.81
N ARG A 36 -0.50 1.80 6.65
CA ARG A 36 0.50 1.66 5.57
C ARG A 36 -0.15 1.59 4.18
N VAL A 37 -1.25 0.84 4.06
CA VAL A 37 -2.04 0.78 2.83
C VAL A 37 -2.62 2.16 2.51
N ARG A 38 -3.10 2.89 3.52
CA ARG A 38 -3.52 4.29 3.36
C ARG A 38 -2.36 5.19 2.91
N GLN A 39 -1.16 5.02 3.44
CA GLN A 39 0.02 5.79 3.00
C GLN A 39 0.43 5.49 1.56
N LEU A 40 0.25 4.27 1.08
CA LEU A 40 0.43 3.92 -0.34
C LEU A 40 -0.66 4.54 -1.24
N ALA A 41 -1.89 4.67 -0.71
CA ALA A 41 -3.03 5.24 -1.43
C ALA A 41 -3.14 6.78 -1.34
N GLN A 42 -2.38 7.42 -0.45
CA GLN A 42 -2.37 8.88 -0.31
C GLN A 42 -1.80 9.53 -1.58
N PRO A 43 -2.41 10.65 -2.03
CA PRO A 43 -1.87 11.42 -3.14
C PRO A 43 -0.42 11.81 -2.85
N ALA A 44 0.43 11.75 -3.88
CA ALA A 44 1.81 12.16 -3.78
C ALA A 44 1.93 13.60 -3.26
N PRO A 45 2.91 13.91 -2.38
CA PRO A 45 3.21 15.29 -2.04
C PRO A 45 3.57 16.08 -3.29
N ASP A 46 3.17 17.35 -3.34
CA ASP A 46 3.51 18.20 -4.48
C ASP A 46 4.96 18.74 -4.42
N ASP A 47 5.50 18.89 -3.21
CA ASP A 47 6.87 19.34 -2.95
C ASP A 47 7.89 18.21 -3.13
N ILE A 48 8.86 18.40 -4.03
CA ILE A 48 9.87 17.38 -4.35
C ILE A 48 10.78 17.06 -3.15
N GLU A 49 11.08 18.02 -2.28
CA GLU A 49 11.91 17.79 -1.09
C GLU A 49 11.23 16.81 -0.11
N THR A 50 9.90 16.92 0.02
CA THR A 50 9.10 15.97 0.79
C THR A 50 9.11 14.59 0.14
N VAL A 51 8.99 14.51 -1.19
CA VAL A 51 9.03 13.25 -1.94
C VAL A 51 10.38 12.55 -1.78
N ILE A 52 11.49 13.29 -1.89
CA ILE A 52 12.85 12.77 -1.69
C ILE A 52 12.98 12.14 -0.30
N LYS A 53 12.64 12.89 0.75
CA LYS A 53 12.74 12.40 2.14
C LYS A 53 11.90 11.14 2.37
N GLN A 54 10.70 11.08 1.81
CA GLN A 54 9.84 9.91 1.94
C GLN A 54 10.41 8.69 1.21
N ALA A 55 10.95 8.88 0.01
CA ALA A 55 11.59 7.82 -0.76
C ALA A 55 12.80 7.25 -0.03
N GLU A 56 13.68 8.11 0.50
CA GLU A 56 14.85 7.70 1.27
C GLU A 56 14.50 7.00 2.57
N ALA A 57 13.51 7.52 3.30
CA ALA A 57 13.07 6.92 4.56
C ALA A 57 12.45 5.53 4.34
N ALA A 58 11.62 5.37 3.29
CA ALA A 58 11.03 4.08 2.95
C ALA A 58 12.11 3.08 2.51
N LEU A 59 13.06 3.50 1.67
CA LEU A 59 14.16 2.63 1.24
C LEU A 59 15.02 2.17 2.42
N ALA A 60 15.37 3.09 3.32
CA ALA A 60 16.17 2.77 4.51
C ALA A 60 15.46 1.78 5.45
N GLU A 61 14.13 1.89 5.60
CA GLU A 61 13.38 0.91 6.40
C GLU A 61 13.29 -0.46 5.69
N ALA A 62 13.12 -0.48 4.36
CA ALA A 62 13.15 -1.73 3.58
C ALA A 62 14.51 -2.45 3.69
N ASP A 63 15.62 -1.70 3.62
CA ASP A 63 16.99 -2.22 3.83
C ASP A 63 17.17 -2.76 5.25
N LYS A 64 16.75 -2.01 6.26
CA LYS A 64 16.80 -2.43 7.67
C LYS A 64 16.02 -3.73 7.94
N LEU A 65 14.94 -3.97 7.20
CA LEU A 65 14.18 -5.21 7.27
C LEU A 65 14.81 -6.35 6.46
N GLY A 66 15.78 -6.06 5.58
CA GLY A 66 16.42 -7.03 4.70
C GLY A 66 15.58 -7.41 3.47
N PHE A 67 14.61 -6.57 3.10
CA PHE A 67 13.66 -6.81 2.00
C PHE A 67 13.84 -5.83 0.83
N GLU A 68 14.88 -5.01 0.83
CA GLU A 68 15.17 -4.14 -0.30
C GLU A 68 15.27 -4.94 -1.62
N TRP A 69 14.56 -4.47 -2.65
CA TRP A 69 14.67 -5.04 -3.99
C TRP A 69 15.87 -4.47 -4.73
N SER A 70 16.61 -5.32 -5.45
CA SER A 70 17.88 -4.97 -6.10
C SER A 70 17.81 -3.83 -7.12
N ILE A 71 16.60 -3.50 -7.59
CA ILE A 71 16.37 -2.44 -8.59
C ILE A 71 16.09 -1.07 -7.96
N THR A 72 15.77 -1.01 -6.66
CA THR A 72 15.29 0.22 -6.01
C THR A 72 16.44 1.19 -5.70
N GLN A 73 17.60 0.71 -5.21
CA GLN A 73 18.78 1.58 -5.05
C GLN A 73 19.32 2.16 -6.38
N PRO A 74 19.44 1.40 -7.50
CA PRO A 74 19.74 1.98 -8.80
C PRO A 74 18.75 3.07 -9.21
N LEU A 75 17.45 2.85 -8.99
CA LEU A 75 16.41 3.83 -9.31
C LEU A 75 16.56 5.13 -8.49
N LEU A 76 16.92 5.03 -7.21
CA LEU A 76 17.22 6.21 -6.38
C LEU A 76 18.41 7.02 -6.93
N LYS A 77 19.45 6.34 -7.44
CA LYS A 77 20.60 7.00 -8.08
C LYS A 77 20.20 7.71 -9.37
N GLU A 78 19.31 7.11 -10.16
CA GLU A 78 18.73 7.73 -11.36
C GLU A 78 17.90 8.96 -11.01
N ALA A 79 17.02 8.87 -10.00
CA ALA A 79 16.22 9.99 -9.49
C ALA A 79 17.10 11.20 -9.12
N TYR A 80 18.19 10.95 -8.40
CA TYR A 80 19.17 11.98 -8.07
C TYR A 80 19.95 12.53 -9.26
N THR A 81 20.16 11.72 -10.29
CA THR A 81 20.81 12.16 -11.53
C THR A 81 19.91 13.15 -12.27
N GLU A 82 18.63 12.83 -12.41
CA GLU A 82 17.63 13.72 -13.03
C GLU A 82 17.43 15.01 -12.21
N TYR A 83 17.37 14.89 -10.87
CA TYR A 83 17.25 16.06 -10.00
C TYR A 83 18.42 17.04 -10.17
N LYS A 84 19.66 16.52 -10.22
CA LYS A 84 20.86 17.34 -10.45
C LYS A 84 20.93 17.92 -11.86
N ALA A 85 20.29 17.27 -12.83
CA ALA A 85 20.17 17.77 -14.20
C ALA A 85 19.09 18.86 -14.35
N GLY A 86 18.29 19.11 -13.31
CA GLY A 86 17.17 20.06 -13.36
C GLY A 86 15.88 19.48 -13.97
N ASN A 87 15.82 18.17 -14.20
CA ASN A 87 14.65 17.48 -14.74
C ASN A 87 13.67 17.13 -13.61
N GLU A 88 13.11 18.17 -12.99
CA GLU A 88 12.36 18.05 -11.72
C GLU A 88 11.17 17.08 -11.78
N GLU A 89 10.35 17.16 -12.83
CA GLU A 89 9.19 16.25 -13.02
C GLU A 89 9.61 14.78 -13.15
N GLN A 90 10.68 14.51 -13.92
CA GLN A 90 11.20 13.16 -14.09
C GLN A 90 11.81 12.66 -12.78
N ALA A 91 12.59 13.49 -12.10
CA ALA A 91 13.14 13.18 -10.79
C ALA A 91 12.04 12.86 -9.77
N LYS A 92 11.00 13.70 -9.68
CA LYS A 92 9.84 13.49 -8.80
C LYS A 92 9.15 12.16 -9.10
N SER A 93 8.93 11.83 -10.38
CA SER A 93 8.37 10.53 -10.77
C SER A 93 9.25 9.36 -10.31
N LEU A 94 10.57 9.45 -10.47
CA LEU A 94 11.49 8.40 -10.05
C LEU A 94 11.54 8.25 -8.52
N PHE A 95 11.56 9.34 -7.76
CA PHE A 95 11.50 9.28 -6.29
C PHE A 95 10.17 8.70 -5.79
N LEU A 96 9.05 9.00 -6.45
CA LEU A 96 7.75 8.39 -6.12
C LEU A 96 7.76 6.88 -6.36
N GLU A 97 8.40 6.42 -7.44
CA GLU A 97 8.55 4.99 -7.71
C GLU A 97 9.48 4.31 -6.69
N VAL A 98 10.59 4.94 -6.30
CA VAL A 98 11.45 4.45 -5.20
C VAL A 98 10.65 4.28 -3.92
N ARG A 99 9.86 5.30 -3.54
CA ARG A 99 8.98 5.23 -2.37
C ARG A 99 7.99 4.07 -2.49
N HIS A 100 7.34 3.93 -3.65
CA HIS A 100 6.34 2.89 -3.87
C HIS A 100 6.91 1.48 -3.69
N GLN A 101 8.01 1.18 -4.38
CA GLN A 101 8.67 -0.14 -4.28
C GLN A 101 9.18 -0.43 -2.88
N SER A 102 9.75 0.56 -2.21
CA SER A 102 10.24 0.41 -0.84
C SER A 102 9.10 0.11 0.14
N MET A 103 7.95 0.76 -0.02
CA MET A 103 6.76 0.48 0.78
C MET A 103 6.22 -0.94 0.53
N LEU A 104 6.21 -1.40 -0.73
CA LEU A 104 5.83 -2.79 -1.04
C LEU A 104 6.81 -3.81 -0.42
N ALA A 105 8.11 -3.52 -0.43
CA ALA A 105 9.11 -4.34 0.23
C ALA A 105 8.90 -4.42 1.75
N ILE A 106 8.56 -3.31 2.41
CA ILE A 106 8.20 -3.27 3.82
C ILE A 106 6.95 -4.11 4.10
N GLU A 107 5.93 -4.03 3.25
CA GLU A 107 4.73 -4.86 3.38
C GLU A 107 5.05 -6.35 3.22
N GLN A 108 5.91 -6.69 2.26
CA GLN A 108 6.38 -8.05 2.05
C GLN A 108 7.14 -8.57 3.28
N ALA A 109 7.99 -7.75 3.90
CA ALA A 109 8.70 -8.10 5.12
C ALA A 109 7.74 -8.43 6.27
N HIS A 110 6.75 -7.57 6.50
CA HIS A 110 5.74 -7.80 7.52
C HIS A 110 4.87 -9.02 7.25
N TYR A 111 4.53 -9.28 5.98
CA TYR A 111 3.79 -10.48 5.61
C TYR A 111 4.62 -11.74 5.90
N ALA A 112 5.89 -11.76 5.49
CA ALA A 112 6.80 -12.88 5.73
C ALA A 112 6.95 -13.17 7.23
N GLU A 113 7.11 -12.14 8.06
CA GLU A 113 7.20 -12.26 9.51
C GLU A 113 5.94 -12.91 10.12
N LYS A 114 4.75 -12.53 9.64
CA LYS A 114 3.47 -13.05 10.17
C LYS A 114 3.12 -14.46 9.65
N HIS A 115 3.67 -14.85 8.50
CA HIS A 115 3.25 -16.04 7.76
C HIS A 115 4.39 -17.00 7.46
N TRP A 116 5.51 -16.93 8.19
CA TRP A 116 6.68 -17.78 7.96
C TRP A 116 6.36 -19.27 7.98
N GLN A 117 5.35 -19.71 8.73
CA GLN A 117 4.95 -21.12 8.81
C GLN A 117 4.45 -21.66 7.45
N LEU A 118 3.88 -20.80 6.60
CA LEU A 118 3.46 -21.19 5.25
C LEU A 118 4.65 -21.53 4.34
N LEU A 119 5.86 -21.10 4.71
CA LEU A 119 7.09 -21.31 3.94
C LEU A 119 7.80 -22.62 4.31
N ILE A 120 7.30 -23.36 5.32
CA ILE A 120 7.86 -24.66 5.71
C ILE A 120 7.15 -25.77 4.94
N PRO A 121 7.85 -26.56 4.12
CA PRO A 121 7.24 -27.69 3.44
C PRO A 121 6.78 -28.75 4.45
N VAL A 122 5.55 -29.23 4.28
CA VAL A 122 5.05 -30.39 5.03
C VAL A 122 5.69 -31.63 4.40
N ILE A 123 6.44 -32.39 5.21
CA ILE A 123 7.00 -33.68 4.79
C ILE A 123 5.91 -34.72 5.06
N GLU A 124 5.33 -35.29 4.01
CA GLU A 124 4.48 -36.49 4.05
C GLU A 124 5.31 -37.78 3.94
#